data_AF-A0A937SZW4-F1
#
_entry.id   AF-A0A937SZW4-F1
#
_cell.length_a   1.000
_cell.length_b   1.000
_cell.length_c   1.000
_cell.angle_alpha   90.00
_cell.angle_beta   90.00
_cell.angle_gamma   90.00
#
_symmetry.space_group_name_H-M   'P 1'
#
loop_
_entity.id
_entity.type
_entity.pdbx_description
1 polymer ?
#
loop_
_entity_poly.entity_id
_entity_poly.type
_entity_poly.pdbx_seq_one_letter_code
_entity_poly.pdbx_strand_id
1 'polypeptide(L)'
;MAGGSASTTGDFKAQQPNPTDAAAIWADGKLFVLSADGTALLLKPTAESFQTLGAFSIVPKRTKNAWAHPVLCGGRLYLRYHETLFCYDVKAQ
;
A
#
# COMPACT_ATOMS: atom_id res chain seq x y z
N MET A 1 -2.46 5.38 39.17
CA MET A 1 -3.03 4.15 38.59
C MET A 1 -3.83 4.55 37.35
N ALA A 2 -3.16 4.73 36.22
CA ALA A 2 -3.84 5.08 34.97
C ALA A 2 -4.43 3.78 34.39
N GLY A 3 -5.76 3.67 34.48
CA GLY A 3 -6.51 2.54 33.93
C GLY A 3 -6.27 2.44 32.43
N GLY A 4 -5.83 1.27 31.98
CA GLY A 4 -5.69 0.97 30.56
C GLY A 4 -7.03 1.13 29.87
N SER A 5 -7.10 2.02 28.86
CA SER A 5 -8.25 2.07 27.99
C SER A 5 -8.23 0.80 27.14
N ALA A 6 -9.26 -0.02 27.28
CA ALA A 6 -9.51 -1.14 26.40
C ALA A 6 -9.50 -0.63 24.95
N SER A 7 -8.51 -1.05 24.17
CA SER A 7 -8.52 -0.86 22.72
C SER A 7 -9.52 -1.86 22.17
N THR A 8 -10.75 -1.40 21.92
CA THR A 8 -11.78 -2.24 21.30
C THR A 8 -11.38 -2.52 19.85
N THR A 9 -11.26 -3.79 19.48
CA THR A 9 -11.02 -4.18 18.09
C THR A 9 -12.21 -3.73 17.25
N GLY A 10 -11.96 -3.02 16.13
CA GLY A 10 -13.00 -2.60 15.18
C GLY A 10 -13.32 -1.10 15.12
N ASP A 11 -12.73 -0.28 16.00
CA ASP A 11 -12.90 1.17 15.92
C ASP A 11 -12.25 1.75 14.64
N PHE A 12 -13.01 2.60 13.93
CA PHE A 12 -12.48 3.33 12.78
C PHE A 12 -11.43 4.34 13.24
N LYS A 13 -10.21 4.25 12.69
CA LYS A 13 -9.09 5.14 13.06
C LYS A 13 -8.78 6.20 12.02
N ALA A 14 -8.71 5.79 10.75
CA ALA A 14 -8.30 6.66 9.67
C ALA A 14 -8.79 6.10 8.33
N GLN A 15 -8.90 6.99 7.35
CA GLN A 15 -9.18 6.63 5.96
C GLN A 15 -8.21 7.38 5.05
N GLN A 16 -7.69 6.67 4.06
CA GLN A 16 -7.00 7.24 2.92
C GLN A 16 -8.00 7.26 1.76
N PRO A 17 -8.61 8.42 1.40
CA PRO A 17 -9.73 8.45 0.45
C PRO A 17 -9.35 8.08 -0.98
N ASN A 18 -8.07 8.26 -1.34
CA ASN A 18 -7.55 7.97 -2.67
C ASN A 18 -6.24 7.20 -2.57
N PRO A 19 -6.01 6.20 -3.44
CA PRO A 19 -6.89 5.74 -4.53
C PRO A 19 -8.10 4.92 -4.03
N THR A 20 -9.28 5.07 -4.66
CA THR A 20 -10.50 4.31 -4.32
C THR A 20 -10.49 2.88 -4.85
N ASP A 21 -9.83 2.66 -5.99
CA ASP A 21 -9.70 1.36 -6.65
C ASP A 21 -8.27 0.86 -6.43
N ALA A 22 -8.02 0.17 -5.33
CA ALA A 22 -6.67 -0.28 -4.99
C ALA A 22 -6.63 -1.58 -4.19
N ALA A 23 -5.52 -2.28 -4.34
CA ALA A 23 -5.15 -3.42 -3.53
C ALA A 23 -3.93 -3.05 -2.68
N ALA A 24 -3.87 -3.54 -1.43
CA ALA A 24 -2.79 -3.26 -0.51
C ALA A 24 -2.27 -4.52 0.18
N ILE A 25 -0.99 -4.51 0.54
CA ILE A 25 -0.36 -5.51 1.41
C ILE A 25 0.42 -4.80 2.52
N TRP A 26 0.36 -5.34 3.73
CA TRP A 26 1.03 -4.80 4.91
C TRP A 26 2.32 -5.56 5.22
N ALA A 27 3.42 -4.84 5.40
CA ALA A 27 4.66 -5.37 5.96
C ALA A 27 5.48 -4.26 6.61
N ASP A 28 6.20 -4.58 7.68
CA ASP A 28 7.17 -3.68 8.33
C ASP A 28 6.64 -2.26 8.60
N GLY A 29 5.41 -2.18 9.11
CA GLY A 29 4.78 -0.91 9.47
C GLY A 29 4.28 -0.07 8.29
N LYS A 30 4.22 -0.64 7.07
CA LYS A 30 3.88 0.08 5.84
C LYS A 30 2.86 -0.69 5.00
N LEU A 31 2.00 0.06 4.33
CA LEU A 31 1.12 -0.44 3.27
C LEU A 31 1.78 -0.21 1.92
N PHE A 32 1.92 -1.28 1.14
CA PHE A 32 2.31 -1.24 -0.25
C PHE A 32 1.03 -1.36 -1.07
N VAL A 33 0.69 -0.31 -1.80
CA VAL A 33 -0.59 -0.16 -2.48
C VAL A 33 -0.37 -0.12 -3.98
N LEU A 34 -1.19 -0.83 -4.75
CA LEU A 34 -1.32 -0.66 -6.19
C LEU A 34 -2.74 -0.19 -6.51
N SER A 35 -2.88 0.96 -7.14
CA SER A 35 -4.15 1.44 -7.68
C SER A 35 -4.42 0.87 -9.06
N ALA A 36 -5.71 0.80 -9.41
CA ALA A 36 -6.18 0.41 -10.72
C ALA A 36 -5.63 1.30 -11.84
N ASP A 37 -5.28 2.56 -11.55
CA ASP A 37 -4.68 3.49 -12.51
C ASP A 37 -3.18 3.25 -12.80
N GLY A 38 -2.58 2.27 -12.10
CA GLY A 38 -1.18 1.89 -12.21
C GLY A 38 -0.24 2.67 -11.29
N THR A 39 -0.77 3.43 -10.33
CA THR A 39 0.04 4.10 -9.30
C THR A 39 0.37 3.12 -8.16
N ALA A 40 1.67 2.94 -7.92
CA ALA A 40 2.17 2.27 -6.72
C ALA A 40 2.43 3.31 -5.62
N LEU A 41 1.96 3.06 -4.40
CA LEU A 41 2.16 3.92 -3.24
C LEU A 41 2.77 3.13 -2.08
N LEU A 42 3.66 3.77 -1.34
CA LEU A 42 4.12 3.31 -0.03
C LEU A 42 3.54 4.23 1.04
N LEU A 43 2.65 3.72 1.87
CA LEU A 43 2.00 4.47 2.94
C LEU A 43 2.45 3.96 4.30
N LYS A 44 2.69 4.88 5.24
CA LYS A 44 2.90 4.59 6.65
C LYS A 44 1.69 5.07 7.45
N PRO A 45 0.89 4.17 8.04
CA PRO A 45 -0.17 4.58 8.95
C PRO A 45 0.42 5.30 10.17
N THR A 46 -0.31 6.31 10.61
CA THR A 46 -0.13 6.99 11.89
C THR A 46 -1.34 6.66 12.78
N ALA A 47 -1.46 7.27 13.96
CA ALA A 47 -2.60 7.02 14.82
C ALA A 47 -3.93 7.53 14.21
N GLU A 48 -3.90 8.61 13.43
CA GLU A 48 -5.08 9.28 12.87
C GLU A 48 -5.05 9.46 11.34
N SER A 49 -3.97 9.06 10.65
CA SER A 49 -3.80 9.31 9.21
C SER A 49 -2.86 8.32 8.52
N PHE A 50 -2.53 8.61 7.25
CA PHE A 50 -1.51 7.90 6.49
C PHE A 50 -0.50 8.90 5.95
N GLN A 51 0.79 8.62 6.14
CA GLN A 51 1.88 9.37 5.53
C GLN A 51 2.31 8.66 4.24
N THR A 52 2.30 9.37 3.11
CA THR A 52 2.89 8.87 1.86
C THR A 52 4.41 8.96 1.95
N LEU A 53 5.08 7.80 1.92
CA LEU A 53 6.54 7.71 1.91
C LEU A 53 7.11 7.74 0.49
N GLY A 54 6.33 7.33 -0.51
CA GLY A 54 6.73 7.35 -1.91
C GLY A 54 5.59 6.94 -2.83
N ALA A 55 5.69 7.36 -4.10
CA ALA A 55 4.73 7.02 -5.13
C ALA A 55 5.39 7.01 -6.52
N PHE A 56 4.99 6.08 -7.38
CA PHE A 56 5.41 6.03 -8.79
C PHE A 56 4.37 5.33 -9.65
N SER A 57 4.46 5.52 -10.98
CA SER A 57 3.61 4.82 -11.94
C SER A 57 4.35 3.61 -12.52
N ILE A 58 3.69 2.45 -12.59
CA ILE A 58 4.20 1.26 -13.30
C ILE A 58 3.73 1.17 -14.75
N VAL A 59 2.86 2.09 -15.17
CA VAL A 59 2.33 2.17 -16.53
C VAL A 59 2.75 3.47 -17.20
N PRO A 60 3.07 3.47 -18.50
CA PRO A 60 3.50 4.67 -19.23
C PRO A 60 2.37 5.70 -19.38
N LYS A 61 1.11 5.24 -19.33
CA LYS A 61 -0.09 6.09 -19.37
C LYS A 61 -1.08 5.56 -18.34
N ARG A 62 -1.70 6.47 -17.58
CA ARG A 62 -2.77 6.11 -16.64
C ARG A 62 -3.87 5.32 -17.37
N THR A 63 -4.14 4.13 -16.87
CA THR A 63 -5.10 3.17 -17.43
C THR A 63 -5.82 2.49 -16.28
N LYS A 64 -7.11 2.18 -16.38
CA LYS A 64 -7.90 1.61 -15.27
C LYS A 64 -7.98 0.08 -15.32
N ASN A 65 -6.86 -0.62 -15.34
CA ASN A 65 -6.82 -2.08 -15.40
C ASN A 65 -5.60 -2.72 -14.69
N ALA A 66 -4.91 -1.98 -13.82
CA ALA A 66 -3.87 -2.54 -12.96
C ALA A 66 -4.50 -3.14 -11.68
N TRP A 67 -5.17 -4.30 -11.81
CA TRP A 67 -5.96 -4.91 -10.72
C TRP A 67 -5.27 -6.03 -9.96
N ALA A 68 -4.02 -6.35 -10.30
CA ALA A 68 -3.31 -7.44 -9.61
C ALA A 68 -3.00 -7.05 -8.16
N HIS A 69 -3.26 -7.95 -7.22
CA HIS A 69 -2.84 -7.73 -5.83
C HIS A 69 -1.30 -7.67 -5.75
N PRO A 70 -0.73 -6.72 -4.98
CA PRO A 70 0.70 -6.67 -4.72
C PRO A 70 1.14 -7.90 -3.91
N VAL A 71 2.31 -8.44 -4.21
CA VAL A 71 2.91 -9.56 -3.48
C VAL A 71 4.24 -9.13 -2.88
N LEU A 72 4.45 -9.43 -1.59
CA LEU A 72 5.72 -9.27 -0.90
C LEU A 72 6.31 -10.63 -0.57
N CYS A 73 7.54 -10.87 -1.00
CA CYS A 73 8.27 -12.10 -0.67
C CYS A 73 9.77 -11.83 -0.64
N GLY A 74 10.46 -12.32 0.39
CA GLY A 74 11.93 -12.25 0.48
C GLY A 74 12.53 -10.84 0.59
N GLY A 75 11.73 -9.80 0.81
CA GLY A 75 12.17 -8.40 0.75
C GLY A 75 12.03 -7.75 -0.63
N ARG A 76 11.22 -8.35 -1.51
CA ARG A 76 10.89 -7.83 -2.83
C ARG A 76 9.40 -7.61 -2.96
N LEU A 77 9.03 -6.49 -3.58
CA LEU A 77 7.67 -6.18 -3.98
C LEU A 77 7.48 -6.55 -5.45
N TYR A 78 6.47 -7.36 -5.72
CA TYR A 78 6.08 -7.77 -7.06
C TYR A 78 4.76 -7.10 -7.43
N LEU A 79 4.78 -6.34 -8.54
CA LEU A 79 3.61 -5.68 -9.11
C LEU A 79 3.42 -6.17 -10.53
N ARG A 80 2.24 -6.72 -10.83
CA ARG A 80 1.93 -7.23 -12.17
C ARG A 80 1.04 -6.25 -12.92
N TYR A 81 1.37 -6.00 -14.17
CA TYR A 81 0.54 -5.31 -15.14
C TYR A 81 0.51 -6.11 -16.44
N HIS A 82 -0.64 -6.71 -16.76
CA HIS A 82 -0.82 -7.66 -17.87
C HIS A 82 0.32 -8.69 -17.94
N GLU A 83 1.11 -8.69 -19.02
CA GLU A 83 2.23 -9.60 -19.29
C GLU A 83 3.55 -9.17 -18.63
N THR A 84 3.57 -8.00 -17.97
CA THR A 84 4.76 -7.46 -17.32
C THR A 84 4.70 -7.66 -15.81
N LEU A 85 5.79 -8.20 -15.24
CA LEU A 85 5.98 -8.31 -13.80
C LEU A 85 7.15 -7.41 -13.38
N PHE A 86 6.85 -6.38 -12.59
CA PHE A 86 7.84 -5.51 -11.97
C PHE A 86 8.27 -6.10 -10.63
N CYS A 87 9.56 -5.99 -10.33
CA CYS A 87 10.16 -6.45 -9.08
C CYS A 87 11.00 -5.32 -8.47
N TYR A 88 10.65 -4.90 -7.27
CA TYR A 88 11.35 -3.84 -6.54
C TYR A 88 12.01 -4.42 -5.29
N ASP A 89 13.27 -4.08 -5.06
CA ASP A 89 13.90 -4.32 -3.76
C ASP A 89 13.34 -3.31 -2.74
N VAL A 90 12.77 -3.82 -1.65
CA VAL A 90 12.20 -2.98 -0.58
C VAL A 90 12.97 -3.11 0.74
N LYS A 91 14.07 -3.88 0.76
CA LYS A 91 15.00 -3.97 1.90
C LYS A 91 16.16 -2.98 1.80
N ALA A 92 16.52 -2.53 0.60
CA ALA A 92 17.69 -1.68 0.37
C ALA A 92 17.51 -0.20 0.81
N GLN A 93 16.76 0.07 1.89
CA GLN A 93 16.63 1.39 2.52
C GLN A 93 17.45 1.50 3.79
#